data_AF-A0A9W6F2Z0-F1
#
_entry.id   AF-A0A9W6F2Z0-F1
#
_cell.length_a   1.000
_cell.length_b   1.000
_cell.length_c   1.000
_cell.angle_alpha   90.00
_cell.angle_beta   90.00
_cell.angle_gamma   90.00
#
_symmetry.space_group_name_H-M   'P 1'
#
loop_
_entity.id
_entity.type
_entity.pdbx_description
1 polymer ?
#
loop_
_entity_poly.entity_id
_entity_poly.type
_entity_poly.pdbx_seq_one_letter_code
_entity_poly.pdbx_strand_id
1 'polypeptide(L)'
;MATMAFPGFPHQQDNYVMDGGYAQGYDGEHGNGSFYVSQQRQMQRDSEHKQDLAFEKALKTSRYVYRSLEDLRATNPSVRDGLDPDKERIWRRQYCKLIADAGIALKISPQWGICVGITLCHRFFAVKSMKKNDRFLIATACLFLAAKMEESPKLLKFVIMEMERIRHAKNPAALRALDDPANFERLKEEVLQAERAVLYTLGFDLQIDGPYKPLLEWLNREERLLDVPHDSPYKPLVQNSLNLLNDSLRTTLCLQFPPNKIAWAALWIADLMNIDNGVHYSKLPRGADFFEKFNITPEELNSICDQILSEYEHSKLARMATNSGQSLQALKADLEVKVGVIGAQPRSRMPPVPGAPGKGPVKMEEEEGEVRE
;
A
#
# COMPACT_ATOMS: atom_id res chain seq x y z
N MET A 1 -28.54 76.86 1.63
CA MET A 1 -28.42 77.54 0.33
C MET A 1 -28.52 76.48 -0.76
N ALA A 2 -29.33 76.76 -1.79
CA ALA A 2 -29.38 76.10 -3.09
C ALA A 2 -29.70 74.59 -3.14
N THR A 3 -30.99 74.33 -3.32
CA THR A 3 -31.55 73.47 -4.37
C THR A 3 -30.61 73.20 -5.56
N MET A 4 -30.47 71.93 -5.94
CA MET A 4 -30.47 71.53 -7.35
C MET A 4 -31.35 70.30 -7.53
N ALA A 5 -32.23 70.40 -8.52
CA ALA A 5 -33.24 69.42 -8.85
C ALA A 5 -33.06 68.91 -10.29
N PHE A 6 -33.44 67.64 -10.47
CA PHE A 6 -33.96 66.94 -11.66
C PHE A 6 -33.03 66.47 -12.79
N PRO A 7 -33.44 65.49 -13.65
CA PRO A 7 -34.53 64.49 -13.54
C PRO A 7 -34.16 63.06 -14.07
N GLY A 8 -35.06 62.07 -13.89
CA GLY A 8 -35.18 60.95 -14.85
C GLY A 8 -35.55 59.56 -14.30
N PHE A 9 -36.85 59.33 -14.05
CA PHE A 9 -37.51 58.03 -13.84
C PHE A 9 -37.47 57.14 -15.13
N PRO A 10 -37.65 55.79 -15.09
CA PRO A 10 -38.93 55.19 -14.66
C PRO A 10 -38.89 53.91 -13.81
N HIS A 11 -40.06 53.72 -13.19
CA HIS A 11 -40.50 52.70 -12.24
C HIS A 11 -40.29 51.25 -12.63
N GLN A 12 -39.99 50.41 -11.62
CA GLN A 12 -40.79 49.20 -11.39
C GLN A 12 -40.85 48.88 -9.89
N GLN A 13 -42.06 48.57 -9.41
CA GLN A 13 -42.46 48.50 -8.01
C GLN A 13 -41.92 47.24 -7.31
N ASP A 14 -41.31 47.43 -6.14
CA ASP A 14 -41.21 46.42 -5.09
C ASP A 14 -42.56 46.30 -4.38
N ASN A 15 -43.04 45.07 -4.18
CA ASN A 15 -44.03 44.77 -3.14
C ASN A 15 -43.62 43.49 -2.42
N TYR A 16 -42.94 43.69 -1.29
CA TYR A 16 -43.00 42.77 -0.16
C TYR A 16 -44.42 42.79 0.40
N VAL A 17 -45.07 41.63 0.49
CA VAL A 17 -46.24 41.43 1.36
C VAL A 17 -45.95 40.25 2.26
N MET A 18 -45.69 40.56 3.53
CA MET A 18 -45.92 39.66 4.65
C MET A 18 -47.30 40.04 5.20
N ASP A 19 -48.29 39.16 5.13
CA ASP A 19 -49.24 39.00 6.24
C ASP A 19 -50.06 37.72 6.13
N GLY A 20 -50.31 37.13 7.29
CA GLY A 20 -50.97 35.86 7.46
C GLY A 20 -52.46 35.89 7.12
N GLY A 21 -52.91 34.81 6.48
CA GLY A 21 -54.32 34.46 6.35
C GLY A 21 -54.50 33.00 6.71
N TYR A 22 -55.04 32.74 7.90
CA TYR A 22 -55.71 31.47 8.19
C TYR A 22 -56.92 31.38 7.24
N ALA A 23 -56.90 30.46 6.29
CA ALA A 23 -58.07 30.10 5.51
C ALA A 23 -58.18 28.57 5.43
N GLN A 24 -59.14 28.07 6.20
CA GLN A 24 -59.75 26.75 6.09
C GLN A 24 -60.15 26.44 4.64
N GLY A 25 -59.82 25.23 4.21
CA GLY A 25 -60.23 24.64 2.94
C GLY A 25 -59.67 23.23 2.83
N TYR A 26 -60.12 22.34 3.72
CA TYR A 26 -59.95 20.90 3.53
C TYR A 26 -60.96 20.45 2.48
N ASP A 27 -60.56 20.49 1.21
CA ASP A 27 -61.18 19.72 0.15
C ASP A 27 -60.29 18.50 -0.10
N GLY A 28 -60.76 17.35 0.37
CA GLY A 28 -60.13 16.06 0.11
C GLY A 28 -60.26 15.70 -1.36
N GLU A 29 -59.11 15.51 -2.03
CA GLU A 29 -58.87 14.48 -3.07
C GLU A 29 -57.51 14.61 -3.79
N HIS A 30 -56.63 15.55 -3.42
CA HIS A 30 -55.32 15.72 -4.10
C HIS A 30 -54.10 15.74 -3.15
N GLY A 31 -54.12 14.95 -2.08
CA GLY A 31 -53.03 14.86 -1.10
C GLY A 31 -51.84 13.97 -1.49
N ASN A 32 -51.99 13.09 -2.48
CA ASN A 32 -50.92 12.15 -2.86
C ASN A 32 -49.95 12.73 -3.92
N GLY A 33 -50.37 13.61 -4.82
CA GLY A 33 -49.48 14.09 -5.90
C GLY A 33 -48.23 14.82 -5.38
N SER A 34 -48.37 15.68 -4.38
CA SER A 34 -47.27 16.46 -3.80
C SER A 34 -46.27 15.59 -3.00
N PHE A 35 -46.77 14.61 -2.24
CA PHE A 35 -45.93 13.67 -1.51
C PHE A 35 -45.11 12.77 -2.45
N TYR A 36 -45.72 12.26 -3.51
CA TYR A 36 -45.03 11.39 -4.47
C TYR A 36 -44.03 12.19 -5.32
N VAL A 37 -44.34 13.43 -5.71
CA VAL A 37 -43.41 14.31 -6.43
C VAL A 37 -42.24 14.72 -5.53
N SER A 38 -42.47 15.04 -4.26
CA SER A 38 -41.39 15.34 -3.32
C SER A 38 -40.51 14.13 -3.01
N GLN A 39 -41.10 12.93 -2.89
CA GLN A 39 -40.37 11.67 -2.73
C GLN A 39 -39.53 11.32 -3.97
N GLN A 40 -40.08 11.50 -5.18
CA GLN A 40 -39.33 11.32 -6.44
C GLN A 40 -38.17 12.30 -6.55
N ARG A 41 -38.37 13.58 -6.21
CA ARG A 41 -37.29 14.58 -6.19
C ARG A 41 -36.22 14.24 -5.15
N GLN A 42 -36.59 13.67 -4.00
CA GLN A 42 -35.63 13.20 -3.01
C GLN A 42 -34.81 12.02 -3.53
N MET A 43 -35.46 11.01 -4.13
CA MET A 43 -34.76 9.87 -4.73
C MET A 43 -33.83 10.29 -5.86
N GLN A 44 -34.23 11.28 -6.66
CA GLN A 44 -33.40 11.82 -7.73
C GLN A 44 -32.16 12.53 -7.18
N ARG A 45 -32.31 13.39 -6.16
CA ARG A 45 -31.18 14.02 -5.46
C ARG A 45 -30.24 13.00 -4.82
N ASP A 46 -30.78 11.95 -4.21
CA ASP A 46 -29.96 10.90 -3.59
C ASP A 46 -29.20 10.08 -4.65
N SER A 47 -29.80 9.88 -5.83
CA SER A 47 -29.15 9.24 -6.98
C SER A 47 -28.05 10.12 -7.57
N GLU A 48 -28.32 11.41 -7.77
CA GLU A 48 -27.35 12.40 -8.24
C GLU A 48 -26.17 12.49 -7.26
N HIS A 49 -26.45 12.59 -5.95
CA HIS A 49 -25.40 12.60 -4.92
C HIS A 49 -24.57 11.30 -4.90
N LYS A 50 -25.19 10.13 -5.09
CA LYS A 50 -24.45 8.86 -5.21
C LYS A 50 -23.58 8.82 -6.47
N GLN A 51 -24.05 9.39 -7.57
CA GLN A 51 -23.28 9.48 -8.82
C GLN A 51 -22.11 10.44 -8.67
N ASP A 52 -22.32 11.60 -8.04
CA ASP A 52 -21.25 12.57 -7.73
C ASP A 52 -20.20 11.94 -6.82
N LEU A 53 -20.63 11.24 -5.76
CA LEU A 53 -19.73 10.54 -4.85
C LEU A 53 -18.96 9.42 -5.57
N ALA A 54 -19.62 8.69 -6.49
CA ALA A 54 -18.98 7.65 -7.28
C ALA A 54 -17.98 8.23 -8.29
N PHE A 55 -18.30 9.37 -8.92
CA PHE A 55 -17.41 10.10 -9.82
C PHE A 55 -16.19 10.65 -9.08
N GLU A 56 -16.41 11.27 -7.92
CA GLU A 56 -15.33 11.77 -7.06
C GLU A 56 -14.44 10.63 -6.55
N LYS A 57 -15.05 9.49 -6.20
CA LYS A 57 -14.33 8.27 -5.80
C LYS A 57 -13.53 7.68 -6.97
N ALA A 58 -14.06 7.69 -8.19
CA ALA A 58 -13.36 7.25 -9.39
C ALA A 58 -12.15 8.14 -9.71
N LEU A 59 -12.29 9.47 -9.53
CA LEU A 59 -11.19 10.43 -9.63
C LEU A 59 -10.10 10.22 -8.58
N LYS A 60 -10.48 9.75 -7.38
CA LYS A 60 -9.57 9.45 -6.27
C LYS A 60 -8.94 8.06 -6.34
N THR A 61 -9.34 7.21 -7.30
CA THR A 61 -8.80 5.85 -7.42
C THR A 61 -7.56 5.84 -8.31
N SER A 62 -6.47 5.24 -7.82
CA SER A 62 -5.24 5.08 -8.63
C SER A 62 -5.53 4.32 -9.93
N ARG A 63 -5.05 4.85 -11.06
CA ARG A 63 -5.17 4.20 -12.38
C ARG A 63 -4.02 3.22 -12.67
N TYR A 64 -3.15 3.02 -11.69
CA TYR A 64 -1.97 2.18 -11.84
C TYR A 64 -2.34 0.71 -12.06
N VAL A 65 -1.78 0.12 -13.11
CA VAL A 65 -1.95 -1.30 -13.44
C VAL A 65 -0.86 -2.12 -12.76
N TYR A 66 -1.27 -2.96 -11.82
CA TYR A 66 -0.38 -3.92 -11.15
C TYR A 66 0.09 -4.99 -12.13
N ARG A 67 1.36 -5.39 -12.01
CA ARG A 67 2.02 -6.34 -12.92
C ARG A 67 2.64 -7.48 -12.15
N SER A 68 2.69 -8.68 -12.73
CA SER A 68 3.36 -9.82 -12.09
C SER A 68 4.86 -9.56 -11.89
N LEU A 69 5.48 -10.29 -10.96
CA LEU A 69 6.93 -10.22 -10.76
C LEU A 69 7.71 -10.57 -12.03
N GLU A 70 7.22 -11.54 -12.79
CA GLU A 70 7.80 -11.99 -14.05
C GLU A 70 7.74 -10.88 -15.10
N ASP A 71 6.58 -10.23 -15.26
CA ASP A 71 6.42 -9.10 -16.19
C ASP A 71 7.34 -7.93 -15.83
N LEU A 72 7.46 -7.61 -14.54
CA LEU A 72 8.34 -6.54 -14.06
C LEU A 72 9.81 -6.84 -14.34
N ARG A 73 10.23 -8.10 -14.22
CA ARG A 73 11.59 -8.53 -14.55
C ARG A 73 11.83 -8.50 -16.06
N ALA A 74 10.89 -9.02 -16.85
CA ALA A 74 10.98 -9.07 -18.31
C ALA A 74 11.01 -7.67 -18.95
N THR A 75 10.22 -6.74 -18.42
CA THR A 75 10.11 -5.37 -18.94
C THR A 75 11.04 -4.37 -18.25
N ASN A 76 11.98 -4.83 -17.41
CA ASN A 76 12.82 -3.96 -16.61
C ASN A 76 13.74 -3.07 -17.47
N PRO A 77 13.55 -1.74 -17.48
CA PRO A 77 14.35 -0.83 -18.31
C PRO A 77 15.82 -0.76 -17.88
N SER A 78 16.12 -0.96 -16.60
CA SER A 78 17.49 -0.89 -16.09
C SER A 78 18.32 -2.10 -16.55
N VAL A 79 17.72 -3.29 -16.49
CA VAL A 79 18.35 -4.53 -16.99
C VAL A 79 18.55 -4.48 -18.50
N ARG A 80 17.58 -3.95 -19.26
CA ARG A 80 17.72 -3.73 -20.72
C ARG A 80 18.86 -2.78 -21.08
N ASP A 81 19.16 -1.82 -20.22
CA ASP A 81 20.31 -0.92 -20.36
C ASP A 81 21.63 -1.52 -19.82
N GLY A 82 21.63 -2.80 -19.43
CA GLY A 82 22.79 -3.53 -18.94
C GLY A 82 23.16 -3.19 -17.49
N LEU A 83 22.18 -2.93 -16.63
CA LEU A 83 22.38 -2.92 -15.19
C LEU A 83 22.16 -4.34 -14.64
N ASP A 84 23.10 -4.80 -13.81
CA ASP A 84 22.98 -6.05 -13.07
C ASP A 84 21.73 -6.03 -12.15
N PRO A 85 20.84 -7.04 -12.21
CA PRO A 85 19.66 -7.15 -11.34
C PRO A 85 19.96 -7.03 -9.84
N ASP A 86 21.06 -7.59 -9.36
CA ASP A 86 21.43 -7.53 -7.93
C ASP A 86 21.85 -6.12 -7.55
N LYS A 87 22.59 -5.46 -8.44
CA LYS A 87 22.97 -4.05 -8.27
C LYS A 87 21.75 -3.15 -8.28
N GLU A 88 20.78 -3.42 -9.15
CA GLU A 88 19.50 -2.71 -9.15
C GLU A 88 18.75 -2.89 -7.83
N ARG A 89 18.68 -4.11 -7.30
CA ARG A 89 18.06 -4.39 -6.00
C ARG A 89 18.74 -3.62 -4.87
N ILE A 90 20.07 -3.54 -4.86
CA ILE A 90 20.83 -2.73 -3.90
C ILE A 90 20.48 -1.24 -4.05
N TRP A 91 20.43 -0.74 -5.28
CA TRP A 91 20.07 0.66 -5.55
C TRP A 91 18.65 0.99 -5.12
N ARG A 92 17.70 0.05 -5.28
CA ARG A 92 16.34 0.18 -4.75
C ARG A 92 16.32 0.41 -3.26
N ARG A 93 16.98 -0.47 -2.51
CA ARG A 93 17.09 -0.33 -1.05
C ARG A 93 17.73 0.97 -0.62
N GLN A 94 18.76 1.42 -1.35
CA GLN A 94 19.45 2.67 -1.04
C GLN A 94 18.53 3.89 -1.16
N TYR A 95 17.75 4.01 -2.25
CA TYR A 95 16.83 5.13 -2.35
C TYR A 95 15.65 5.00 -1.38
N CYS A 96 15.11 3.79 -1.15
CA CYS A 96 14.02 3.59 -0.18
C CYS A 96 14.47 4.02 1.22
N LYS A 97 15.68 3.62 1.61
CA LYS A 97 16.28 4.01 2.88
C LYS A 97 16.47 5.52 2.98
N LEU A 98 17.00 6.15 1.92
CA LEU A 98 17.21 7.59 1.91
C LEU A 98 15.88 8.35 2.08
N ILE A 99 14.84 7.98 1.34
CA ILE A 99 13.51 8.59 1.44
C ILE A 99 12.93 8.39 2.85
N ALA A 100 13.07 7.19 3.42
CA ALA A 100 12.59 6.90 4.77
C ALA A 100 13.32 7.73 5.85
N ASP A 101 14.65 7.71 5.84
CA ASP A 101 15.46 8.44 6.82
C ASP A 101 15.18 9.96 6.73
N ALA A 102 15.08 10.52 5.51
CA ALA A 102 14.80 11.93 5.29
C ALA A 102 13.35 12.31 5.63
N GLY A 103 12.38 11.47 5.28
CA GLY A 103 10.97 11.69 5.61
C GLY A 103 10.72 11.76 7.11
N ILE A 104 11.38 10.88 7.88
CA ILE A 104 11.36 10.90 9.35
C ILE A 104 11.98 12.21 9.86
N ALA A 105 13.17 12.58 9.38
CA ALA A 105 13.88 13.79 9.83
C ALA A 105 13.10 15.08 9.53
N LEU A 106 12.45 15.15 8.37
CA LEU A 106 11.65 16.31 7.93
C LEU A 106 10.25 16.32 8.55
N LYS A 107 9.84 15.27 9.26
CA LYS A 107 8.49 15.08 9.81
C LYS A 107 7.41 15.21 8.73
N ILE A 108 7.63 14.60 7.57
CA ILE A 108 6.61 14.46 6.52
C ILE A 108 5.74 13.28 6.93
N SER A 109 4.44 13.49 7.19
CA SER A 109 3.43 12.50 7.61
C SER A 109 4.00 11.06 7.78
N PRO A 110 4.61 10.74 8.94
CA PRO A 110 5.81 9.89 9.04
C PRO A 110 5.79 8.51 8.42
N GLN A 111 4.62 7.95 8.10
CA GLN A 111 4.52 6.64 7.45
C GLN A 111 3.85 6.74 6.09
N TRP A 112 2.76 7.50 5.98
CA TRP A 112 2.02 7.61 4.75
C TRP A 112 2.76 8.42 3.68
N GLY A 113 3.30 9.60 4.00
CA GLY A 113 4.07 10.40 3.02
C GLY A 113 5.36 9.72 2.56
N ILE A 114 6.00 8.95 3.44
CA ILE A 114 7.17 8.13 3.07
C ILE A 114 6.76 7.02 2.10
N CYS A 115 5.65 6.32 2.39
CA CYS A 115 5.09 5.30 1.50
C CYS A 115 4.79 5.85 0.10
N VAL A 116 4.18 7.04 0.02
CA VAL A 116 3.89 7.73 -1.24
C VAL A 116 5.18 8.05 -1.98
N GLY A 117 6.17 8.67 -1.33
CA GLY A 117 7.45 9.01 -1.95
C GLY A 117 8.20 7.79 -2.48
N ILE A 118 8.24 6.70 -1.71
CA ILE A 118 8.84 5.43 -2.14
C ILE A 118 8.09 4.84 -3.33
N THR A 119 6.75 4.81 -3.28
CA THR A 119 5.92 4.25 -4.36
C THR A 119 6.07 5.03 -5.66
N LEU A 120 6.11 6.37 -5.61
CA LEU A 120 6.39 7.21 -6.78
C LEU A 120 7.75 6.84 -7.42
N CYS A 121 8.77 6.65 -6.59
CA CYS A 121 10.11 6.27 -7.06
C CYS A 121 10.11 4.88 -7.70
N HIS A 122 9.42 3.90 -7.09
CA HIS A 122 9.25 2.57 -7.67
C HIS A 122 8.52 2.62 -9.02
N ARG A 123 7.42 3.37 -9.11
CA ARG A 123 6.65 3.52 -10.36
C ARG A 123 7.48 4.18 -11.45
N PHE A 124 8.27 5.21 -11.12
CA PHE A 124 9.18 5.86 -12.06
C PHE A 124 10.21 4.87 -12.62
N PHE A 125 10.90 4.13 -11.75
CA PHE A 125 11.91 3.16 -12.17
C PHE A 125 11.35 1.85 -12.75
N ALA A 126 10.04 1.67 -12.70
CA ALA A 126 9.36 0.60 -13.44
C ALA A 126 9.20 0.93 -14.94
N VAL A 127 9.46 2.18 -15.33
CA VAL A 127 9.36 2.70 -16.71
C VAL A 127 10.70 3.27 -17.20
N LYS A 128 11.49 3.89 -16.31
CA LYS A 128 12.79 4.50 -16.61
C LYS A 128 13.94 3.71 -16.01
N SER A 129 15.08 3.73 -16.69
CA SER A 129 16.29 3.03 -16.26
C SER A 129 17.04 3.77 -15.16
N MET A 130 17.44 3.06 -14.11
CA MET A 130 18.30 3.60 -13.03
C MET A 130 19.73 3.88 -13.49
N LYS A 131 20.16 3.32 -14.63
CA LYS A 131 21.49 3.58 -15.17
C LYS A 131 21.58 4.96 -15.84
N LYS A 132 20.45 5.43 -16.40
CA LYS A 132 20.35 6.71 -17.12
C LYS A 132 19.85 7.87 -16.26
N ASN A 133 19.30 7.59 -15.07
CA ASN A 133 18.71 8.59 -14.18
C ASN A 133 19.30 8.44 -12.79
N ASP A 134 19.73 9.54 -12.15
CA ASP A 134 20.25 9.48 -10.78
C ASP A 134 19.13 9.15 -9.79
N ARG A 135 19.24 7.96 -9.18
CA ARG A 135 18.29 7.47 -8.17
C ARG A 135 18.13 8.39 -6.97
N PHE A 136 19.18 9.11 -6.56
CA PHE A 136 19.10 10.02 -5.41
C PHE A 136 18.38 11.31 -5.78
N LEU A 137 18.62 11.82 -6.99
CA LEU A 137 17.91 13.00 -7.51
C LEU A 137 16.41 12.72 -7.66
N ILE A 138 16.07 11.57 -8.27
CA ILE A 138 14.67 11.12 -8.40
C ILE A 138 14.04 10.90 -7.02
N ALA A 139 14.76 10.29 -6.07
CA ALA A 139 14.27 10.10 -4.71
C ALA A 139 13.95 11.43 -4.00
N THR A 140 14.81 12.44 -4.13
CA THR A 140 14.58 13.79 -3.60
C THR A 140 13.33 14.42 -4.21
N ALA A 141 13.18 14.33 -5.52
CA ALA A 141 11.99 14.82 -6.22
C ALA A 141 10.70 14.09 -5.77
N CYS A 142 10.74 12.76 -5.62
CA CYS A 142 9.60 11.97 -5.16
C CYS A 142 9.21 12.31 -3.71
N LEU A 143 10.16 12.49 -2.80
CA LEU A 143 9.88 12.90 -1.42
C LEU A 143 9.30 14.32 -1.36
N PHE A 144 9.83 15.23 -2.18
CA PHE A 144 9.30 16.59 -2.30
C PHE A 144 7.86 16.61 -2.83
N LEU A 145 7.56 15.82 -3.87
CA LEU A 145 6.21 15.64 -4.39
C LEU A 145 5.27 15.06 -3.34
N ALA A 146 5.69 14.00 -2.64
CA ALA A 146 4.89 13.38 -1.59
C ALA A 146 4.56 14.36 -0.45
N ALA A 147 5.52 15.18 -0.03
CA ALA A 147 5.28 16.21 0.99
C ALA A 147 4.20 17.22 0.57
N LYS A 148 4.14 17.58 -0.71
CA LYS A 148 3.10 18.47 -1.26
C LYS A 148 1.73 17.80 -1.32
N MET A 149 1.69 16.52 -1.66
CA MET A 149 0.45 15.76 -1.78
C MET A 149 -0.19 15.47 -0.42
N GLU A 150 0.63 15.26 0.61
CA GLU A 150 0.20 14.85 1.94
C GLU A 150 -0.01 16.02 2.92
N GLU A 151 -0.34 17.21 2.39
CA GLU A 151 -0.62 18.42 3.16
C GLU A 151 0.46 18.77 4.20
N SER A 152 1.70 18.35 3.96
CA SER A 152 2.87 18.65 4.80
C SER A 152 4.01 19.26 3.97
N PRO A 153 3.73 20.30 3.15
CA PRO A 153 4.70 20.84 2.20
C PRO A 153 5.94 21.35 2.94
N LYS A 154 7.10 20.98 2.43
CA LYS A 154 8.40 21.45 2.91
C LYS A 154 9.02 22.34 1.85
N LEU A 155 9.77 23.36 2.28
CA LEU A 155 10.58 24.14 1.36
C LEU A 155 11.61 23.23 0.70
N LEU A 156 11.73 23.32 -0.63
CA LEU A 156 12.62 22.48 -1.42
C LEU A 156 14.06 22.50 -0.88
N LYS A 157 14.52 23.67 -0.42
CA LYS A 157 15.84 23.82 0.21
C LYS A 157 16.06 22.86 1.38
N PHE A 158 15.09 22.73 2.28
CA PHE A 158 15.21 21.84 3.43
C PHE A 158 15.20 20.38 3.02
N VAL A 159 14.42 20.02 2.00
CA VAL A 159 14.41 18.65 1.46
C VAL A 159 15.77 18.30 0.86
N ILE A 160 16.32 19.17 0.01
CA ILE A 160 17.64 18.96 -0.62
C ILE A 160 18.73 18.84 0.44
N MET A 161 18.78 19.78 1.38
CA MET A 161 19.78 19.77 2.44
C MET A 161 19.73 18.48 3.26
N GLU A 162 18.54 18.01 3.64
CA GLU A 162 18.41 16.80 4.45
C GLU A 162 18.76 15.53 3.67
N MET A 163 18.34 15.44 2.40
CA MET A 163 18.69 14.32 1.52
C MET A 163 20.21 14.22 1.32
N GLU A 164 20.88 15.35 1.04
CA GLU A 164 22.33 15.39 0.86
C GLU A 164 23.08 15.14 2.18
N ARG A 165 22.56 15.64 3.31
CA ARG A 165 23.10 15.34 4.66
C ARG A 165 23.13 13.85 4.94
N ILE A 166 22.04 13.14 4.65
CA ILE A 166 21.96 11.69 4.87
C ILE A 166 22.84 10.93 3.87
N ARG A 167 22.79 11.30 2.59
CA ARG A 167 23.60 10.70 1.51
C ARG A 167 25.10 10.81 1.77
N HIS A 168 25.54 11.97 2.25
CA HIS A 168 26.95 12.30 2.48
C HIS A 168 27.31 12.38 3.97
N ALA A 169 26.59 11.65 4.84
CA ALA A 169 26.87 11.63 6.28
C ALA A 169 28.33 11.28 6.63
N LYS A 170 29.02 10.51 5.77
CA LYS A 170 30.43 10.14 5.92
C LYS A 170 31.41 11.00 5.10
N ASN A 171 30.92 11.96 4.33
CA ASN A 171 31.73 12.83 3.48
C ASN A 171 31.43 14.32 3.75
N PRO A 172 32.09 14.93 4.76
CA PRO A 172 31.90 16.33 5.10
C PRO A 172 32.36 17.32 4.02
N ALA A 173 33.21 16.89 3.07
CA ALA A 173 33.64 17.75 1.97
C ALA A 173 32.51 17.98 0.95
N ALA A 174 31.71 16.95 0.67
CA ALA A 174 30.54 17.07 -0.20
C ALA A 174 29.48 18.02 0.39
N LEU A 175 29.29 17.99 1.72
CA LEU A 175 28.37 18.91 2.39
C LEU A 175 28.86 20.36 2.35
N ARG A 176 30.17 20.59 2.53
CA ARG A 176 30.76 21.93 2.38
C ARG A 176 30.62 22.49 0.96
N ALA A 177 30.61 21.64 -0.06
CA ALA A 177 30.39 22.08 -1.43
C ALA A 177 28.97 22.64 -1.67
N LEU A 178 27.99 22.23 -0.85
CA LEU A 178 26.63 22.78 -0.87
C LEU A 178 26.51 24.16 -0.21
N ASP A 179 27.52 24.59 0.57
CA ASP A 179 27.54 25.95 1.15
C ASP A 179 27.76 27.03 0.08
N ASP A 180 28.34 26.65 -1.06
CA ASP A 180 28.46 27.50 -2.24
C ASP A 180 27.07 27.69 -2.90
N PRO A 181 26.55 28.94 -2.98
CA PRO A 181 25.27 29.24 -3.58
C PRO A 181 25.13 28.73 -5.03
N ALA A 182 26.22 28.72 -5.81
CA ALA A 182 26.18 28.30 -7.22
C ALA A 182 25.92 26.78 -7.34
N ASN A 183 26.58 25.97 -6.51
CA ASN A 183 26.38 24.52 -6.48
C ASN A 183 24.97 24.16 -5.99
N PHE A 184 24.50 24.85 -4.96
CA PHE A 184 23.16 24.64 -4.43
C PHE A 184 22.07 24.98 -5.45
N GLU A 185 22.19 26.12 -6.15
CA GLU A 185 21.18 26.52 -7.15
C GLU A 185 21.16 25.55 -8.34
N ARG A 186 22.33 25.05 -8.79
CA ARG A 186 22.40 24.00 -9.81
C ARG A 186 21.67 22.72 -9.37
N LEU A 187 21.95 22.22 -8.16
CA LEU A 187 21.30 21.01 -7.64
C LEU A 187 19.77 21.21 -7.49
N LYS A 188 19.36 22.40 -7.05
CA LYS A 188 17.94 22.76 -6.96
C LYS A 188 17.26 22.72 -8.33
N GLU A 189 17.90 23.23 -9.37
CA GLU A 189 17.38 23.16 -10.74
C GLU A 189 17.29 21.70 -11.25
N GLU A 190 18.32 20.89 -10.98
CA GLU A 190 18.31 19.45 -11.29
C GLU A 190 17.14 18.73 -10.60
N VAL A 191 16.85 19.03 -9.33
CA VAL A 191 15.73 18.43 -8.60
C VAL A 191 14.38 18.86 -9.21
N LEU A 192 14.24 20.12 -9.63
CA LEU A 192 13.03 20.60 -10.32
C LEU A 192 12.86 19.99 -11.72
N GLN A 193 13.96 19.66 -12.41
CA GLN A 193 13.92 18.90 -13.65
C GLN A 193 13.49 17.45 -13.39
N ALA A 194 14.04 16.82 -12.35
CA ALA A 194 13.67 15.47 -11.92
C ALA A 194 12.19 15.39 -11.50
N GLU A 195 11.67 16.39 -10.78
CA GLU A 195 10.26 16.49 -10.43
C GLU A 195 9.37 16.46 -11.68
N ARG A 196 9.67 17.31 -12.67
CA ARG A 196 8.94 17.33 -13.94
C ARG A 196 9.02 15.98 -14.65
N ALA A 197 10.20 15.36 -14.67
CA ALA A 197 10.38 14.04 -15.27
C ALA A 197 9.52 12.97 -14.59
N VAL A 198 9.40 13.00 -13.25
CA VAL A 198 8.52 12.10 -12.49
C VAL A 198 7.05 12.33 -12.87
N LEU A 199 6.58 13.57 -12.84
CA LEU A 199 5.19 13.92 -13.17
C LEU A 199 4.79 13.44 -14.58
N TYR A 200 5.63 13.72 -15.60
CA TYR A 200 5.35 13.31 -16.97
C TYR A 200 5.45 11.80 -17.16
N THR A 201 6.42 11.14 -16.52
CA THR A 201 6.58 9.68 -16.63
C THR A 201 5.39 8.94 -16.04
N LEU A 202 4.83 9.45 -14.94
CA LEU A 202 3.67 8.86 -14.27
C LEU A 202 2.33 9.31 -14.87
N GLY A 203 2.34 10.16 -15.91
CA GLY A 203 1.12 10.69 -16.50
C GLY A 203 0.22 11.43 -15.51
N PHE A 204 0.84 12.09 -14.51
CA PHE A 204 0.16 12.75 -13.40
C PHE A 204 -0.74 11.81 -12.55
N ASP A 205 -0.55 10.48 -12.61
CA ASP A 205 -1.19 9.52 -11.71
C ASP A 205 -0.48 9.49 -10.34
N LEU A 206 -0.75 10.52 -9.55
CA LEU A 206 -0.18 10.70 -8.21
C LEU A 206 -1.05 10.08 -7.11
N GLN A 207 -2.25 9.62 -7.41
CA GLN A 207 -3.09 8.95 -6.41
C GLN A 207 -2.42 7.63 -6.02
N ILE A 208 -1.97 7.55 -4.77
CA ILE A 208 -1.29 6.40 -4.19
C ILE A 208 -1.98 6.05 -2.88
N ASP A 209 -2.58 4.87 -2.87
CA ASP A 209 -3.03 4.24 -1.64
C ASP A 209 -1.88 3.42 -1.04
N GLY A 210 -1.57 3.65 0.22
CA GLY A 210 -0.60 2.87 1.00
C GLY A 210 -1.25 1.73 1.78
N PRO A 211 -0.50 0.67 2.14
CA PRO A 211 -1.04 -0.50 2.85
C PRO A 211 -1.36 -0.23 4.34
N TYR A 212 -0.95 0.93 4.87
CA TYR A 212 -1.19 1.30 6.27
C TYR A 212 -2.67 1.57 6.57
N LYS A 213 -3.36 2.27 5.66
CA LYS A 213 -4.77 2.64 5.84
C LYS A 213 -5.70 1.42 6.01
N PRO A 214 -5.71 0.42 5.10
CA PRO A 214 -6.57 -0.75 5.27
C PRO A 214 -6.23 -1.56 6.52
N LEU A 215 -4.94 -1.64 6.90
CA LEU A 215 -4.53 -2.31 8.13
C LEU A 215 -5.10 -1.61 9.38
N LEU A 216 -4.92 -0.28 9.46
CA LEU A 216 -5.37 0.51 10.61
C LEU A 216 -6.90 0.53 10.72
N GLU A 217 -7.62 0.67 9.59
CA GLU A 217 -9.08 0.60 9.57
C GLU A 217 -9.60 -0.76 10.08
N TRP A 218 -8.94 -1.86 9.69
CA TRP A 218 -9.29 -3.19 10.16
C TRP A 218 -9.02 -3.36 11.66
N LEU A 219 -7.82 -2.98 12.11
CA LEU A 219 -7.45 -3.05 13.53
C LEU A 219 -8.37 -2.20 14.41
N ASN A 220 -8.85 -1.06 13.90
CA ASN A 220 -9.76 -0.17 14.62
C ASN A 220 -11.15 -0.79 14.73
N ARG A 221 -11.66 -1.37 13.63
CA ARG A 221 -12.96 -2.05 13.60
C ARG A 221 -13.02 -3.24 14.55
N GLU A 222 -11.91 -3.95 14.70
CA GLU A 222 -11.80 -5.09 15.60
C GLU A 222 -11.47 -4.67 17.05
N GLU A 223 -11.53 -3.37 17.37
CA GLU A 223 -11.22 -2.77 18.68
C GLU A 223 -9.81 -3.07 19.20
N ARG A 224 -8.87 -3.36 18.30
CA ARG A 224 -7.49 -3.76 18.64
C ARG A 224 -6.50 -2.60 18.72
N LEU A 225 -6.95 -1.38 18.39
CA LEU A 225 -6.10 -0.18 18.35
C LEU A 225 -6.27 0.75 19.55
N LEU A 226 -7.40 0.72 20.27
CA LEU A 226 -7.77 1.83 21.16
C LEU A 226 -7.80 1.56 22.68
N ASP A 227 -7.74 0.31 23.16
CA ASP A 227 -7.70 0.02 24.61
C ASP A 227 -6.78 -1.17 24.93
N VAL A 228 -5.53 -1.07 24.48
CA VAL A 228 -4.51 -2.11 24.70
C VAL A 228 -3.63 -1.62 25.85
N PRO A 229 -3.82 -2.12 27.11
CA PRO A 229 -2.88 -1.89 28.20
C PRO A 229 -1.43 -2.08 27.74
N HIS A 230 -0.45 -1.44 28.38
CA HIS A 230 0.97 -1.61 28.03
C HIS A 230 1.43 -3.07 27.95
N ASP A 231 0.70 -3.96 28.64
CA ASP A 231 0.90 -5.40 28.76
C ASP A 231 -0.03 -6.26 27.88
N SER A 232 -0.79 -5.64 26.97
CA SER A 232 -1.75 -6.38 26.15
C SER A 232 -1.05 -7.08 24.98
N PRO A 233 -1.42 -8.34 24.72
CA PRO A 233 -0.72 -9.19 23.76
C PRO A 233 -0.93 -8.79 22.29
N TYR A 234 -1.81 -7.83 22.02
CA TYR A 234 -2.07 -7.30 20.69
C TYR A 234 -1.06 -6.22 20.26
N LYS A 235 -0.35 -5.61 21.22
CA LYS A 235 0.66 -4.58 20.91
C LYS A 235 1.82 -5.14 20.05
N PRO A 236 2.38 -6.33 20.33
CA PRO A 236 3.34 -6.98 19.42
C PRO A 236 2.76 -7.25 18.02
N LEU A 237 1.50 -7.68 17.90
CA LEU A 237 0.86 -7.93 16.61
C LEU A 237 0.84 -6.68 15.73
N VAL A 238 0.36 -5.56 16.28
CA VAL A 238 0.27 -4.28 15.56
C VAL A 238 1.65 -3.79 15.16
N GLN A 239 2.61 -3.81 16.10
CA GLN A 239 3.98 -3.36 15.84
C GLN A 239 4.67 -4.21 14.78
N ASN A 240 4.53 -5.53 14.84
CA ASN A 240 5.10 -6.45 13.85
C ASN A 240 4.46 -6.24 12.48
N SER A 241 3.15 -6.07 12.41
CA SER A 241 2.44 -5.78 11.14
C SER A 241 2.96 -4.50 10.48
N LEU A 242 3.13 -3.42 11.25
CA LEU A 242 3.66 -2.15 10.75
C LEU A 242 5.12 -2.26 10.31
N ASN A 243 5.95 -3.03 11.03
CA ASN A 243 7.33 -3.28 10.65
C ASN A 243 7.42 -4.05 9.32
N LEU A 244 6.60 -5.09 9.16
CA LEU A 244 6.51 -5.87 7.92
C LEU A 244 6.04 -5.01 6.74
N LEU A 245 5.10 -4.07 6.97
CA LEU A 245 4.73 -3.08 5.95
C LEU A 245 5.91 -2.19 5.56
N ASN A 246 6.67 -1.67 6.51
CA ASN A 246 7.87 -0.86 6.22
C ASN A 246 8.92 -1.65 5.40
N ASP A 247 9.00 -2.96 5.64
CA ASP A 247 9.89 -3.84 4.89
C ASP A 247 9.37 -4.11 3.48
N SER A 248 8.05 -4.24 3.32
CA SER A 248 7.41 -4.38 2.01
C SER A 248 7.73 -3.20 1.08
N LEU A 249 7.87 -1.98 1.62
CA LEU A 249 8.25 -0.78 0.86
C LEU A 249 9.67 -0.83 0.28
N ARG A 250 10.54 -1.72 0.77
CA ARG A 250 11.90 -1.90 0.22
C ARG A 250 11.92 -2.86 -0.97
N THR A 251 10.79 -3.51 -1.25
CA THR A 251 10.60 -4.46 -2.35
C THR A 251 9.80 -3.84 -3.50
N THR A 252 9.53 -4.59 -4.56
CA THR A 252 8.66 -4.17 -5.67
C THR A 252 7.19 -4.50 -5.44
N LEU A 253 6.75 -4.85 -4.22
CA LEU A 253 5.38 -5.29 -3.94
C LEU A 253 4.32 -4.22 -4.27
N CYS A 254 4.63 -2.94 -4.05
CA CYS A 254 3.76 -1.81 -4.40
C CYS A 254 3.46 -1.70 -5.92
N LEU A 255 4.23 -2.39 -6.76
CA LEU A 255 4.02 -2.47 -8.21
C LEU A 255 3.27 -3.73 -8.65
N GLN A 256 3.18 -4.73 -7.76
CA GLN A 256 2.66 -6.07 -8.04
C GLN A 256 1.27 -6.30 -7.49
N PHE A 257 0.96 -5.73 -6.33
CA PHE A 257 -0.27 -6.02 -5.61
C PHE A 257 -0.95 -4.75 -5.11
N PRO A 258 -2.29 -4.73 -5.06
CA PRO A 258 -3.04 -3.70 -4.36
C PRO A 258 -2.63 -3.59 -2.88
N PRO A 259 -2.69 -2.39 -2.27
CA PRO A 259 -2.21 -2.15 -0.91
C PRO A 259 -2.92 -3.01 0.14
N ASN A 260 -4.20 -3.31 -0.08
CA ASN A 260 -4.99 -4.19 0.80
C ASN A 260 -4.36 -5.58 0.91
N LYS A 261 -3.94 -6.18 -0.22
CA LYS A 261 -3.33 -7.53 -0.21
C LYS A 261 -2.00 -7.54 0.55
N ILE A 262 -1.19 -6.48 0.39
CA ILE A 262 0.07 -6.32 1.13
C ILE A 262 -0.19 -6.19 2.64
N ALA A 263 -1.23 -5.44 3.03
CA ALA A 263 -1.65 -5.30 4.42
C ALA A 263 -2.06 -6.63 5.05
N TRP A 264 -2.86 -7.44 4.35
CA TRP A 264 -3.31 -8.74 4.85
C TRP A 264 -2.16 -9.75 4.96
N ALA A 265 -1.21 -9.72 4.03
CA ALA A 265 -0.01 -10.55 4.13
C ALA A 265 0.88 -10.16 5.32
N ALA A 266 1.08 -8.86 5.56
CA ALA A 266 1.82 -8.38 6.72
C ALA A 266 1.14 -8.77 8.05
N LEU A 267 -0.19 -8.64 8.10
CA LEU A 267 -0.99 -9.06 9.25
C LEU A 267 -0.92 -10.58 9.48
N TRP A 268 -0.96 -11.37 8.41
CA TRP A 268 -0.83 -12.82 8.46
C TRP A 268 0.52 -13.25 9.05
N ILE A 269 1.63 -12.72 8.53
CA ILE A 269 2.97 -13.03 9.07
C ILE A 269 3.06 -12.57 10.54
N ALA A 270 2.58 -11.36 10.86
CA ALA A 270 2.64 -10.85 12.23
C ALA A 270 1.86 -11.74 13.21
N ASP A 271 0.72 -12.27 12.79
CA ASP A 271 -0.09 -13.20 13.59
C ASP A 271 0.56 -14.58 13.74
N LEU A 272 1.27 -15.07 12.72
CA LEU A 272 2.11 -16.27 12.83
C LEU A 272 3.28 -16.06 13.81
N MET A 273 3.83 -14.84 13.88
CA MET A 273 4.91 -14.48 14.80
C MET A 273 4.41 -14.21 16.24
N ASN A 274 3.10 -14.01 16.43
CA ASN A 274 2.52 -13.62 17.72
C ASN A 274 1.67 -14.75 18.31
N ILE A 275 2.33 -15.86 18.62
CA ILE A 275 1.77 -17.06 19.24
C ILE A 275 2.24 -17.15 20.69
N ASP A 276 1.31 -17.42 21.61
CA ASP A 276 1.61 -17.75 23.01
C ASP A 276 1.01 -19.11 23.34
N ASN A 277 1.86 -20.04 23.80
CA ASN A 277 1.48 -21.43 24.12
C ASN A 277 0.69 -22.16 23.02
N GLY A 278 1.00 -21.90 21.75
CA GLY A 278 0.32 -22.52 20.59
C GLY A 278 -1.02 -21.88 20.22
N VAL A 279 -1.43 -20.83 20.93
CA VAL A 279 -2.64 -20.06 20.65
C VAL A 279 -2.25 -18.74 20.00
N HIS A 280 -2.83 -18.46 18.85
CA HIS A 280 -2.70 -17.14 18.23
C HIS A 280 -3.49 -16.12 19.03
N TYR A 281 -2.86 -15.01 19.39
CA TYR A 281 -3.57 -13.93 20.07
C TYR A 281 -4.68 -13.33 19.20
N SER A 282 -4.48 -13.35 17.89
CA SER A 282 -5.42 -12.79 16.96
C SER A 282 -6.48 -13.86 16.58
N LYS A 283 -7.76 -13.52 16.76
CA LYS A 283 -8.91 -14.29 16.24
C LYS A 283 -9.09 -14.07 14.74
N LEU A 284 -8.01 -14.10 13.96
CA LEU A 284 -8.11 -14.03 12.50
C LEU A 284 -8.81 -15.29 12.00
N PRO A 285 -9.68 -15.18 10.97
CA PRO A 285 -10.19 -16.36 10.27
C PRO A 285 -9.01 -17.17 9.73
N ARG A 286 -9.19 -18.49 9.64
CA ARG A 286 -8.15 -19.44 9.21
C ARG A 286 -8.61 -20.19 7.97
N GLY A 287 -7.65 -20.65 7.17
CA GLY A 287 -7.95 -21.40 5.96
C GLY A 287 -8.80 -20.59 4.97
N ALA A 288 -9.81 -21.22 4.39
CA ALA A 288 -10.69 -20.64 3.38
C ALA A 288 -11.31 -19.30 3.80
N ASP A 289 -11.76 -19.19 5.05
CA ASP A 289 -12.43 -17.99 5.57
C ASP A 289 -11.54 -16.74 5.53
N PHE A 290 -10.21 -16.90 5.64
CA PHE A 290 -9.28 -15.78 5.51
C PHE A 290 -9.21 -15.29 4.06
N PHE A 291 -9.03 -16.23 3.13
CA PHE A 291 -8.91 -15.92 1.71
C PHE A 291 -10.18 -15.27 1.17
N GLU A 292 -11.35 -15.76 1.58
CA GLU A 292 -12.65 -15.18 1.22
C GLU A 292 -12.86 -13.80 1.85
N LYS A 293 -12.62 -13.64 3.17
CA LYS A 293 -12.85 -12.36 3.87
C LYS A 293 -11.97 -11.23 3.33
N PHE A 294 -10.72 -11.56 2.97
CA PHE A 294 -9.72 -10.56 2.56
C PHE A 294 -9.48 -10.50 1.05
N ASN A 295 -10.18 -11.34 0.26
CA ASN A 295 -10.08 -11.43 -1.19
C ASN A 295 -8.61 -11.55 -1.67
N ILE A 296 -7.89 -12.50 -1.08
CA ILE A 296 -6.49 -12.81 -1.39
C ILE A 296 -6.37 -14.31 -1.65
N THR A 297 -5.67 -14.68 -2.71
CA THR A 297 -5.43 -16.10 -3.01
C THR A 297 -4.22 -16.64 -2.23
N PRO A 298 -4.14 -17.96 -1.98
CA PRO A 298 -2.97 -18.56 -1.34
C PRO A 298 -1.65 -18.26 -2.08
N GLU A 299 -1.67 -18.29 -3.41
CA GLU A 299 -0.49 -18.02 -4.24
C GLU A 299 -0.01 -16.58 -4.12
N GLU A 300 -0.93 -15.61 -4.13
CA GLU A 300 -0.61 -14.20 -3.90
C GLU A 300 -0.08 -13.97 -2.49
N LEU A 301 -0.71 -14.57 -1.48
CA LEU A 301 -0.26 -14.47 -0.09
C LEU A 301 1.17 -14.98 0.06
N ASN A 302 1.48 -16.17 -0.47
CA ASN A 302 2.82 -16.73 -0.43
C ASN A 302 3.83 -15.85 -1.14
N SER A 303 3.50 -15.37 -2.35
CA SER A 303 4.38 -14.50 -3.13
C SER A 303 4.72 -13.20 -2.40
N ILE A 304 3.74 -12.59 -1.72
CA ILE A 304 3.96 -11.39 -0.92
C ILE A 304 4.82 -11.72 0.30
N CYS A 305 4.49 -12.80 1.02
CA CYS A 305 5.21 -13.21 2.21
C CYS A 305 6.68 -13.51 1.93
N ASP A 306 6.97 -14.28 0.88
CA ASP A 306 8.34 -14.62 0.48
C ASP A 306 9.16 -13.37 0.17
N GLN A 307 8.57 -12.39 -0.53
CA GLN A 307 9.27 -11.15 -0.85
C GLN A 307 9.56 -10.32 0.40
N ILE A 308 8.60 -10.21 1.35
CA ILE A 308 8.82 -9.50 2.63
C ILE A 308 9.90 -10.23 3.45
N LEU A 309 9.80 -11.55 3.60
CA LEU A 309 10.73 -12.37 4.38
C LEU A 309 12.14 -12.41 3.76
N SER A 310 12.25 -12.31 2.44
CA SER A 310 13.56 -12.20 1.76
C SER A 310 14.36 -10.97 2.19
N GLU A 311 13.69 -9.89 2.66
CA GLU A 311 14.39 -8.74 3.23
C GLU A 311 15.00 -9.06 4.59
N TYR A 312 14.45 -10.01 5.34
CA TYR A 312 15.00 -10.48 6.60
C TYR A 312 16.23 -11.37 6.38
N GLU A 313 16.20 -12.23 5.36
CA GLU A 313 17.33 -13.10 4.96
C GLU A 313 18.61 -12.28 4.75
N HIS A 314 18.49 -11.06 4.23
CA HIS A 314 19.64 -10.19 3.94
C HIS A 314 19.90 -9.07 4.96
N SER A 315 18.93 -8.65 5.78
CA SER A 315 19.06 -7.42 6.61
C SER A 315 19.11 -7.64 8.11
N LYS A 316 18.50 -8.70 8.66
CA LYS A 316 18.29 -8.81 10.12
C LYS A 316 18.62 -10.17 10.70
N LEU A 317 18.66 -11.22 9.87
CA LEU A 317 18.90 -12.58 10.37
C LEU A 317 20.35 -12.95 10.63
N ALA A 318 21.32 -12.35 9.94
CA ALA A 318 22.73 -12.52 10.34
C ALA A 318 23.01 -12.00 11.76
N ARG A 319 22.13 -11.14 12.32
CA ARG A 319 22.25 -10.55 13.66
C ARG A 319 21.20 -11.06 14.67
N MET A 320 20.03 -11.51 14.20
CA MET A 320 18.98 -12.07 15.06
C MET A 320 19.11 -13.59 15.20
N ALA A 321 19.54 -14.34 14.17
CA ALA A 321 19.80 -15.77 14.29
C ALA A 321 20.93 -16.11 15.27
N THR A 322 21.86 -15.17 15.50
CA THR A 322 22.87 -15.26 16.57
C THR A 322 22.32 -14.98 17.97
N ASN A 323 21.18 -14.29 18.10
CA ASN A 323 20.67 -13.82 19.40
C ASN A 323 19.42 -14.56 19.91
N SER A 324 18.60 -15.17 19.04
CA SER A 324 17.33 -15.82 19.45
C SER A 324 17.29 -17.34 19.25
N GLY A 325 18.35 -17.96 18.73
CA GLY A 325 18.48 -19.43 18.66
C GLY A 325 17.46 -20.17 17.78
N GLN A 326 16.57 -19.47 17.07
CA GLN A 326 15.62 -20.07 16.12
C GLN A 326 16.06 -19.77 14.69
N SER A 327 16.26 -20.84 13.90
CA SER A 327 16.66 -20.75 12.49
C SER A 327 15.51 -20.24 11.64
N LEU A 328 15.79 -19.33 10.72
CA LEU A 328 14.82 -18.86 9.73
C LEU A 328 14.22 -20.02 8.92
N GLN A 329 14.98 -21.10 8.76
CA GLN A 329 14.51 -22.31 8.10
C GLN A 329 13.32 -22.94 8.83
N ALA A 330 13.19 -22.78 10.15
CA ALA A 330 12.05 -23.28 10.91
C ALA A 330 10.78 -22.45 10.65
N LEU A 331 10.91 -21.13 10.50
CA LEU A 331 9.78 -20.26 10.16
C LEU A 331 9.30 -20.51 8.72
N LYS A 332 10.26 -20.67 7.80
CA LYS A 332 10.01 -20.99 6.39
C LYS A 332 9.42 -22.38 6.21
N ALA A 333 9.94 -23.39 6.93
CA ALA A 333 9.39 -24.74 6.92
C ALA A 333 7.99 -24.80 7.56
N ASP A 334 7.71 -24.05 8.63
CA ASP A 334 6.38 -24.00 9.24
C ASP A 334 5.36 -23.29 8.32
N LEU A 335 5.79 -22.25 7.58
CA LEU A 335 5.00 -21.63 6.51
C LEU A 335 4.74 -22.61 5.35
N GLU A 336 5.78 -23.27 4.83
CA GLU A 336 5.68 -24.24 3.72
C GLU A 336 4.81 -25.45 4.08
N VAL A 337 4.91 -25.96 5.31
CA VAL A 337 4.07 -27.07 5.81
C VAL A 337 2.62 -26.62 5.99
N LYS A 338 2.35 -25.43 6.54
CA LYS A 338 0.97 -24.95 6.75
C LYS A 338 0.29 -24.49 5.46
N VAL A 339 1.06 -24.07 4.45
CA VAL A 339 0.59 -23.71 3.12
C VAL A 339 0.34 -24.96 2.25
N GLY A 340 1.24 -25.95 2.31
CA GLY A 340 1.17 -27.18 1.51
C GLY A 340 0.01 -28.12 1.85
N VAL A 341 -0.53 -28.05 3.07
CA VAL A 341 -1.65 -28.91 3.50
C VAL A 341 -2.99 -28.51 2.86
N ILE A 342 -3.10 -27.30 2.28
CA ILE A 342 -4.36 -26.78 1.73
C ILE A 342 -4.61 -27.23 0.27
N GLY A 343 -3.60 -27.78 -0.42
CA GLY A 343 -3.70 -28.21 -1.82
C GLY A 343 -4.13 -29.65 -2.07
N ALA A 344 -4.22 -30.50 -1.05
CA ALA A 344 -4.56 -31.92 -1.21
C ALA A 344 -5.99 -32.20 -0.74
N GLN A 345 -6.97 -32.02 -1.64
CA GLN A 345 -8.25 -32.70 -1.45
C GLN A 345 -8.03 -34.22 -1.51
N PRO A 346 -8.47 -35.00 -0.51
CA PRO A 346 -8.48 -36.44 -0.64
C PRO A 346 -9.55 -36.84 -1.66
N ARG A 347 -9.14 -37.46 -2.77
CA ARG A 347 -10.05 -38.15 -3.68
C ARG A 347 -10.91 -39.11 -2.86
N SER A 348 -12.22 -38.88 -2.85
CA SER A 348 -13.20 -39.72 -2.19
C SER A 348 -13.11 -41.15 -2.75
N ARG A 349 -12.82 -42.11 -1.87
CA ARG A 349 -13.00 -43.54 -2.17
C ARG A 349 -14.50 -43.81 -2.31
N MET A 350 -14.93 -44.19 -3.51
CA MET A 350 -16.22 -44.87 -3.69
C MET A 350 -16.21 -46.24 -2.99
N PRO A 351 -17.35 -46.71 -2.47
CA PRO A 351 -17.44 -48.02 -1.81
C PRO A 351 -17.38 -49.16 -2.84
N PRO A 352 -16.89 -50.37 -2.45
CA PRO A 352 -16.73 -51.48 -3.38
C PRO A 352 -18.06 -52.19 -3.66
N VAL A 353 -18.26 -52.56 -4.92
CA VAL A 353 -19.35 -53.43 -5.39
C VAL A 353 -18.92 -54.90 -5.23
N PRO A 354 -19.80 -55.84 -4.82
CA PRO A 354 -19.45 -57.25 -4.60
C PRO A 354 -19.58 -58.11 -5.87
N GLY A 355 -18.57 -58.94 -6.15
CA GLY A 355 -18.63 -59.99 -7.19
C GLY A 355 -17.24 -60.48 -7.63
N ALA A 356 -16.95 -61.76 -7.39
CA ALA A 356 -15.69 -62.49 -7.59
C ALA A 356 -15.28 -62.69 -9.09
N PRO A 357 -14.24 -63.49 -9.49
CA PRO A 357 -13.18 -64.17 -8.71
C PRO A 357 -11.73 -64.08 -9.30
N GLY A 358 -10.74 -64.31 -8.42
CA GLY A 358 -9.62 -65.22 -8.65
C GLY A 358 -8.45 -64.85 -9.58
N LYS A 359 -7.25 -64.71 -9.02
CA LYS A 359 -6.06 -65.54 -9.36
C LYS A 359 -4.97 -65.36 -8.30
N GLY A 360 -4.36 -66.48 -7.91
CA GLY A 360 -3.51 -66.66 -6.73
C GLY A 360 -2.08 -66.09 -6.84
N PRO A 361 -1.26 -66.35 -5.81
CA PRO A 361 0.01 -65.67 -5.58
C PRO A 361 1.18 -66.36 -6.27
N VAL A 362 2.16 -65.58 -6.70
CA VAL A 362 3.50 -66.09 -7.04
C VAL A 362 4.48 -65.50 -6.02
N LYS A 363 5.02 -66.38 -5.18
CA LYS A 363 6.25 -66.17 -4.41
C LYS A 363 7.45 -66.22 -5.35
N MET A 364 8.46 -65.38 -5.14
CA MET A 364 9.86 -65.77 -5.28
C MET A 364 10.69 -65.07 -4.18
N GLU A 365 11.50 -65.89 -3.54
CA GLU A 365 12.43 -65.61 -2.44
C GLU A 365 13.80 -65.17 -2.99
N GLU A 366 14.57 -64.52 -2.11
CA GLU A 366 16.05 -64.45 -2.02
C GLU A 366 16.88 -63.80 -3.15
N GLU A 367 17.68 -62.77 -2.80
CA GLU A 367 19.08 -62.98 -2.42
C GLU A 367 19.73 -61.70 -1.88
N GLU A 368 20.55 -61.88 -0.86
CA GLU A 368 21.45 -60.90 -0.23
C GLU A 368 22.64 -60.57 -1.15
N GLY A 369 23.21 -59.38 -0.99
CA GLY A 369 24.42 -58.97 -1.71
C GLY A 369 25.02 -57.70 -1.14
N GLU A 370 25.72 -57.84 -0.01
CA GLU A 370 26.69 -56.88 0.52
C GLU A 370 27.98 -56.97 -0.32
N VAL A 371 28.67 -55.85 -0.55
CA VAL A 371 30.14 -55.68 -0.45
C VAL A 371 30.52 -54.24 -0.87
N ARG A 372 31.34 -53.63 -0.01
CA ARG A 372 32.05 -52.35 -0.14
C ARG A 372 33.24 -52.47 -1.09
N GLU A 373 33.57 -51.38 -1.78
CA GLU A 373 34.86 -50.66 -1.63
C GLU A 373 34.73 -49.23 -2.17
#